data_AF-A0A9W5RF47-F1
#
_entry.id   AF-A0A9W5RF47-F1
#
_cell.length_a   1.000
_cell.length_b   1.000
_cell.length_c   1.000
_cell.angle_alpha   90.00
_cell.angle_beta   90.00
_cell.angle_gamma   90.00
#
_symmetry.space_group_name_H-M   'P 1'
#
loop_
_entity.id
_entity.type
_entity.pdbx_description
1 polymer ?
#
loop_
_entity_poly.entity_id
_entity_poly.type
_entity_poly.pdbx_seq_one_letter_code
_entity_poly.pdbx_strand_id
1 'polypeptide(L)' 'MYTPAPERYDNVEYRRVAQTGLQLPPISLGFWHNFGDDKPLQTQRDLGTPLAIHQPSYSMLNR' A
#
# COMPACT_ATOMS: atom_id res chain seq x y z
N MET A 1 -11.38 -10.31 12.10
CA MET A 1 -9.94 -9.98 12.13
C MET A 1 -9.44 -10.09 10.69
N TYR A 2 -8.77 -9.07 10.16
CA TYR A 2 -8.22 -9.09 8.79
C TYR A 2 -6.81 -9.70 8.81
N THR A 3 -6.52 -10.60 7.87
CA THR A 3 -5.21 -11.25 7.73
C THR A 3 -4.70 -10.99 6.31
N PRO A 4 -3.54 -10.32 6.15
CA PRO A 4 -2.94 -10.13 4.83
C PRO A 4 -2.49 -11.45 4.21
N ALA A 5 -2.49 -11.52 2.88
CA ALA A 5 -1.86 -12.61 2.16
C ALA A 5 -0.36 -12.69 2.50
N PRO A 6 0.16 -13.89 2.85
CA PRO A 6 1.58 -14.06 3.17
C PRO A 6 2.51 -13.80 1.98
N GLU A 7 2.08 -14.12 0.76
CA GLU A 7 2.81 -14.03 -0.50
C GLU A 7 2.78 -12.64 -1.17
N ARG A 8 2.21 -11.62 -0.51
CA ARG A 8 1.91 -10.30 -1.12
C ARG A 8 3.12 -9.52 -1.64
N TYR A 9 4.34 -9.93 -1.33
CA TYR A 9 5.58 -9.29 -1.76
C TYR A 9 6.36 -10.10 -2.79
N ASP A 10 6.04 -11.37 -2.98
CA ASP A 10 6.87 -12.32 -3.73
C ASP A 10 6.93 -11.99 -5.23
N ASN A 11 5.87 -11.38 -5.75
CA ASN A 11 5.67 -11.16 -7.19
C ASN A 11 5.49 -9.68 -7.56
N VAL A 12 5.93 -8.74 -6.71
CA VAL A 12 5.81 -7.30 -6.97
C VAL A 12 7.17 -6.72 -7.32
N GLU A 13 7.29 -6.12 -8.51
CA GLU A 13 8.50 -5.39 -8.91
C GLU A 13 8.46 -3.96 -8.35
N TYR A 14 9.30 -3.68 -7.37
CA TYR A 14 9.39 -2.36 -6.74
C TYR A 14 10.27 -1.40 -7.55
N ARG A 15 9.87 -0.14 -7.63
CA ARG A 15 10.58 0.93 -8.34
C ARG A 15 11.18 1.92 -7.36
N ARG A 16 12.49 2.18 -7.49
CA ARG A 16 13.19 3.19 -6.67
C ARG A 16 12.73 4.59 -7.02
N VAL A 17 12.46 5.41 -6.01
CA VAL A 17 12.11 6.82 -6.18
C VAL A 17 13.38 7.65 -6.31
N ALA A 18 13.72 7.99 -7.56
CA ALA A 18 14.89 8.79 -7.90
C ALA A 18 16.16 8.28 -7.19
N GLN A 19 16.91 9.18 -6.55
CA GLN A 19 18.14 8.84 -5.83
C GLN A 19 17.90 8.46 -4.36
N THR A 20 16.65 8.38 -3.90
CA THR A 20 16.32 8.06 -2.50
C THR A 20 16.35 6.55 -2.24
N GLY A 21 16.37 6.12 -0.97
CA GLY A 21 16.19 4.72 -0.59
C GLY A 21 14.74 4.21 -0.68
N LEU A 22 13.80 5.05 -1.13
CA LEU A 22 12.38 4.73 -1.16
C LEU A 22 12.05 3.84 -2.37
N GLN A 23 11.26 2.77 -2.17
CA GLN A 23 10.87 1.80 -3.18
C GLN A 23 9.34 1.66 -3.24
N LEU A 24 8.74 2.12 -4.32
CA LEU A 24 7.28 2.10 -4.48
C LEU A 24 6.83 0.93 -5.35
N PRO A 25 5.63 0.37 -5.12
CA PRO A 25 5.04 -0.58 -6.04
C PRO A 25 4.77 0.11 -7.39
N PRO A 26 4.64 -0.65 -8.47
CA PRO A 26 4.36 -0.10 -9.80
C PRO A 26 2.95 0.51 -9.87
N ILE A 27 2.07 0.15 -8.94
CA ILE A 27 0.70 0.64 -8.78
C ILE A 27 0.48 1.03 -7.32
N SER A 28 0.01 2.26 -7.10
CA SER A 28 -0.35 2.80 -5.78
C SER A 28 -1.81 3.23 -5.78
N LEU A 29 -2.52 3.00 -4.67
CA LEU A 29 -3.90 3.44 -4.49
C LEU A 29 -3.95 4.86 -3.94
N GLY A 30 -4.57 5.78 -4.68
CA GLY A 30 -4.91 7.11 -4.19
C GLY A 30 -6.30 7.13 -3.55
N PHE A 31 -6.43 7.76 -2.40
CA PHE A 31 -7.71 7.87 -1.66
C PHE A 31 -8.50 9.15 -1.96
N TRP A 32 -8.31 9.73 -3.15
CA TRP A 32 -8.92 11.00 -3.51
C TRP A 32 -10.44 10.93 -3.66
N HIS A 33 -10.94 9.82 -4.19
CA HIS A 33 -12.38 9.54 -4.32
C HIS A 33 -12.70 8.20 -3.66
N ASN A 34 -13.92 8.09 -3.15
CA ASN A 34 -14.49 6.89 -2.51
C ASN A 34 -14.08 6.60 -1.06
N PHE A 35 -13.29 7.48 -0.44
CA PHE A 35 -12.84 7.37 0.96
C PHE A 35 -13.29 8.57 1.82
N GLY A 36 -14.38 9.23 1.42
CA GLY A 36 -15.03 10.28 2.21
C GLY A 36 -16.19 9.73 3.05
N ASP A 37 -16.72 10.59 3.94
CA ASP A 37 -17.88 10.27 4.80
C ASP A 37 -19.16 9.97 4.00
N ASP A 38 -19.16 10.27 2.70
CA ASP A 38 -20.26 10.02 1.77
C ASP A 38 -20.37 8.55 1.32
N LYS A 39 -19.37 7.70 1.63
CA LYS A 39 -19.34 6.28 1.23
C LYS A 39 -19.41 5.32 2.42
N PRO A 40 -20.15 4.20 2.30
CA PRO A 40 -20.16 3.16 3.33
C PRO A 40 -18.74 2.65 3.67
N LEU A 41 -18.43 2.57 4.97
CA LEU A 41 -17.14 2.08 5.47
C LEU A 41 -16.80 0.66 5.01
N GLN A 42 -17.81 -0.15 4.66
CA GLN A 42 -17.59 -1.49 4.10
C GLN A 42 -16.91 -1.40 2.74
N THR A 43 -17.42 -0.54 1.84
CA THR A 43 -16.86 -0.31 0.51
C THR A 43 -15.44 0.22 0.59
N GLN A 44 -15.16 1.12 1.54
CA GLN A 44 -13.80 1.62 1.78
C GLN A 44 -12.83 0.52 2.21
N ARG A 45 -13.29 -0.40 3.08
CA ARG A 45 -12.50 -1.56 3.51
C ARG A 45 -12.23 -2.51 2.34
N ASP A 46 -13.23 -2.82 1.54
CA ASP A 46 -13.08 -3.72 0.39
C ASP A 46 -12.09 -3.14 -0.64
N LEU A 47 -12.12 -1.83 -0.86
CA LEU A 47 -11.21 -1.13 -1.76
C LEU A 47 -9.79 -0.93 -1.21
N GLY A 48 -9.64 -0.77 0.11
CA GLY A 48 -8.34 -0.59 0.77
C GLY A 48 -7.58 -1.90 1.01
N THR A 49 -8.31 -3.01 1.10
CA THR A 49 -7.77 -4.36 1.38
C THR A 49 -6.68 -4.84 0.41
N PRO A 50 -6.69 -4.53 -0.91
CA PRO A 50 -5.66 -5.03 -1.82
C PRO A 50 -4.29 -4.36 -1.66
N LEU A 51 -4.20 -3.15 -1.10
CA LEU A 51 -3.01 -2.29 -1.23
C LEU A 51 -2.47 -1.69 0.08
N ALA A 52 -3.21 -1.78 1.18
CA ALA A 52 -2.85 -1.09 2.43
C ALA A 52 -1.72 -1.74 3.26
N ILE A 53 -1.24 -2.94 2.92
CA ILE A 53 -0.12 -3.57 3.64
C ILE A 53 1.08 -3.73 2.71
N HIS A 54 1.47 -2.61 2.12
CA HIS A 54 2.74 -2.46 1.43
C HIS A 54 3.65 -1.50 2.19
N GLN A 55 3.72 -1.67 3.51
CA GLN A 55 4.83 -1.10 4.28
C GLN A 55 5.94 -2.15 4.19
N PRO A 56 6.87 -2.12 3.21
CA PRO A 56 8.15 -2.77 3.43
C PRO A 56 8.75 -2.10 4.68
N SER A 57 9.45 -2.88 5.51
CA SER A 57 10.21 -2.34 6.64
C SER A 57 11.14 -1.24 6.14
N TYR A 58 10.69 0.01 6.20
CA TYR A 58 11.52 1.16 5.89
C TYR A 58 12.38 1.44 7.11
N SER A 59 13.66 1.06 7.02
CA SER A 59 14.67 1.64 7.89
C SER A 59 14.86 3.10 7.48
N MET A 60 14.09 4.00 8.09
CA MET A 60 14.37 5.45 8.13
C MET A 60 15.67 5.78 8.91
N LEU A 61 16.37 4.74 9.42
CA LEU A 61 17.56 4.83 10.26
C LEU A 61 18.85 4.37 9.58
N ASN A 62 18.79 3.84 8.36
CA ASN A 62 20.01 3.58 7.58
C ASN A 62 20.42 4.86 6.84
N ARG A 63 21.06 5.76 7.59
CA ARG A 63 22.02 6.74 7.08
C ARG A 63 23.41 6.13 7.04
#